data_AF-A0A5P2DLI7-F1
#
_entry.id   AF-A0A5P2DLI7-F1
#
_cell.length_a   1.000
_cell.length_b   1.000
_cell.length_c   1.000
_cell.angle_alpha   90.00
_cell.angle_beta   90.00
_cell.angle_gamma   90.00
#
_symmetry.space_group_name_H-M   'P 1'
#
loop_
_entity.id
_entity.type
_entity.pdbx_description
1 polymer ?
#
loop_
_entity_poly.entity_id
_entity_poly.type
_entity_poly.pdbx_seq_one_letter_code
_entity_poly.pdbx_strand_id
1 'polypeptide(L)'
;MSLVDHQEVDVVVTAVAPYGSQVDADGVTGFVDQAKHPSWWSSDVPPPRVGDRLHAVVLDDSRTPPRLSALTTDVDIARVLRARAS
;
A
#
# COMPACT_ATOMS: atom_id res chain seq x y z
N MET A 1 -4.74 16.24 -2.21
CA MET A 1 -5.58 15.03 -2.28
C MET A 1 -5.47 14.32 -0.93
N SER A 2 -6.47 13.55 -0.51
CA SER A 2 -6.35 12.67 0.66
C SER A 2 -6.52 11.23 0.21
N LEU A 3 -5.79 10.31 0.83
CA LEU A 3 -6.05 8.89 0.71
C LEU A 3 -7.31 8.56 1.52
N VAL A 4 -8.16 7.68 1.00
CA VAL A 4 -9.41 7.26 1.64
C VAL A 4 -9.46 5.75 1.73
N ASP A 5 -10.04 5.21 2.81
CA ASP A 5 -10.19 3.76 2.99
C ASP A 5 -10.72 3.04 1.75
N HIS A 6 -10.12 1.87 1.49
CA HIS A 6 -10.40 0.99 0.36
C HIS A 6 -10.10 1.61 -1.01
N GLN A 7 -9.45 2.77 -1.10
CA GLN A 7 -9.01 3.35 -2.36
C GLN A 7 -7.79 2.59 -2.90
N GLU A 8 -7.91 2.07 -4.11
CA GLU A 8 -6.74 1.60 -4.88
C GLU A 8 -5.95 2.81 -5.42
N VAL A 9 -4.64 2.74 -5.35
CA VAL A 9 -3.73 3.82 -5.74
C VAL A 9 -2.37 3.25 -6.16
N ASP A 10 -1.79 3.81 -7.21
CA ASP A 10 -0.41 3.53 -7.59
C ASP A 10 0.53 4.45 -6.80
N VAL A 11 1.59 3.88 -6.25
CA VAL A 11 2.52 4.59 -5.37
C VAL A 11 3.97 4.33 -5.74
N VAL A 12 4.85 5.26 -5.39
CA VAL A 12 6.30 5.12 -5.56
C VAL A 12 6.95 4.98 -4.19
N VAL A 13 7.80 3.96 -4.01
CA VAL A 13 8.58 3.80 -2.78
C VAL A 13 9.61 4.91 -2.66
N THR A 14 9.57 5.68 -1.57
CA THR A 14 10.48 6.80 -1.32
C THR A 14 11.53 6.49 -0.25
N ALA A 15 11.24 5.56 0.66
CA ALA A 15 12.19 5.07 1.64
C ALA A 15 11.88 3.62 2.04
N VAL A 16 12.89 2.86 2.42
CA VAL A 16 12.76 1.47 2.88
C VAL A 16 13.41 1.33 4.25
N ALA A 17 12.70 0.67 5.17
CA ALA A 17 13.16 0.32 6.50
C ALA A 17 12.92 -1.18 6.75
N PRO A 18 13.54 -1.78 7.79
CA PRO A 18 13.32 -3.20 8.08
C PRO A 18 11.84 -3.57 8.29
N TYR A 19 11.05 -2.65 8.85
CA TYR A 19 9.64 -2.85 9.20
C TYR A 19 8.63 -2.43 8.12
N GLY A 20 9.09 -1.94 6.96
CA GLY A 20 8.21 -1.52 5.88
C GLY A 20 8.81 -0.41 5.01
N SER A 21 7.99 0.18 4.15
CA SER A 21 8.39 1.20 3.20
C SER A 21 7.47 2.41 3.25
N GLN A 22 8.08 3.59 3.17
CA GLN A 22 7.37 4.84 2.91
C GLN A 22 7.13 4.94 1.41
N VAL A 23 5.95 5.43 1.04
CA VAL A 23 5.53 5.59 -0.35
C VAL A 23 4.98 7.00 -0.60
N ASP A 24 5.09 7.47 -1.84
CA ASP A 24 4.41 8.66 -2.35
C ASP A 24 3.24 8.25 -3.24
N ALA A 25 2.06 8.76 -2.93
CA ALA A 25 0.82 8.61 -3.67
C ALA A 25 0.40 10.00 -4.20
N ASP A 26 0.99 10.39 -5.33
CA ASP A 26 0.78 11.71 -5.96
C ASP A 26 0.94 12.89 -4.98
N GLY A 27 2.05 12.91 -4.25
CA GLY A 27 2.37 13.94 -3.25
C GLY A 27 1.77 13.71 -1.87
N VAL A 28 1.04 12.60 -1.64
CA VAL A 28 0.59 12.16 -0.31
C VAL A 28 1.49 11.05 0.20
N THR A 29 2.11 11.26 1.36
CA THR A 29 2.93 10.20 1.98
C THR A 29 2.06 9.10 2.59
N GLY A 30 2.34 7.86 2.21
CA GLY A 30 1.76 6.64 2.77
C GLY A 30 2.82 5.70 3.35
N PHE A 31 2.38 4.60 3.98
CA PHE A 31 3.28 3.56 4.45
C PHE A 31 2.73 2.15 4.22
N VAL A 32 3.60 1.26 3.75
CA VAL A 32 3.33 -0.17 3.59
C VAL A 32 4.15 -0.93 4.64
N ASP A 33 3.49 -1.56 5.60
CA ASP A 33 4.14 -2.46 6.56
C ASP A 33 4.81 -3.64 5.83
N GLN A 34 5.93 -4.17 6.34
CA GLN A 34 6.67 -5.25 5.65
C GLN A 34 5.77 -6.43 5.26
N ALA A 35 4.84 -6.81 6.15
CA ALA A 35 3.91 -7.93 5.93
C ALA A 35 2.79 -7.61 4.93
N LYS A 36 2.67 -6.35 4.51
CA LYS A 36 1.75 -5.87 3.48
C LYS A 36 2.44 -5.68 2.12
N HIS A 37 3.71 -6.06 2.02
CA HIS A 37 4.43 -6.19 0.76
C HIS A 37 4.50 -7.68 0.34
N PRO A 38 4.31 -8.03 -0.95
CA PRO A 38 4.29 -9.43 -1.39
C PRO A 38 5.59 -10.21 -1.12
N SER A 39 6.75 -9.53 -1.12
CA SER A 39 8.05 -10.16 -0.82
C SER A 39 8.16 -10.76 0.58
N TRP A 40 7.27 -10.39 1.50
CA TRP A 40 7.22 -11.01 2.83
C TRP A 40 6.69 -12.45 2.77
N TRP A 41 5.85 -12.74 1.78
CA TRP A 41 5.14 -14.01 1.65
C TRP A 41 5.66 -14.88 0.50
N SER A 42 6.47 -14.33 -0.40
CA SER A 42 7.06 -15.07 -1.52
C SER A 42 8.51 -14.65 -1.75
N SER A 43 9.40 -15.63 -1.79
CA SER A 43 10.81 -15.45 -2.14
C SER A 43 11.04 -15.07 -3.60
N ASP A 44 10.04 -15.28 -4.46
CA ASP A 44 10.12 -14.96 -5.88
C ASP A 44 9.89 -13.47 -6.15
N VAL A 45 9.34 -12.74 -5.16
CA VAL A 45 9.16 -11.29 -5.23
C VAL A 45 10.34 -10.62 -4.52
N PRO A 46 11.11 -9.75 -5.20
CA PRO A 46 12.20 -9.04 -4.57
C PRO A 46 11.68 -8.09 -3.47
N PRO A 47 12.46 -7.86 -2.39
CA PRO A 47 12.15 -6.82 -1.41
C PRO A 47 12.03 -5.43 -2.07
N PRO A 48 11.23 -4.52 -1.48
CA PRO A 48 11.01 -3.20 -2.06
C PRO A 48 12.30 -2.37 -2.10
N ARG A 49 12.43 -1.54 -3.13
CA ARG A 49 13.53 -0.60 -3.32
C ARG A 49 12.98 0.81 -3.56
N VAL A 50 13.77 1.82 -3.20
CA VAL A 50 13.43 3.21 -3.52
C VAL A 50 13.31 3.37 -5.04
N GLY A 51 12.22 3.99 -5.48
CA GLY A 51 11.85 4.16 -6.88
C GLY A 51 10.93 3.07 -7.45
N ASP A 52 10.72 1.96 -6.72
CA ASP A 52 9.77 0.93 -7.16
C ASP A 52 8.35 1.49 -7.18
N ARG A 53 7.58 1.08 -8.20
CA ARG A 53 6.15 1.36 -8.30
C ARG A 53 5.36 0.18 -7.78
N LEU A 54 4.40 0.46 -6.91
CA LEU A 54 3.49 -0.52 -6.34
C LEU A 54 2.06 -0.14 -6.65
N HIS A 55 1.25 -1.11 -7.05
CA HIS A 55 -0.20 -0.99 -7.00
C HIS A 55 -0.66 -1.37 -5.59
N ALA A 56 -1.32 -0.46 -4.89
CA ALA A 56 -1.66 -0.63 -3.49
C ALA A 56 -3.10 -0.22 -3.19
N VAL A 57 -3.58 -0.60 -2.01
CA VAL A 57 -4.87 -0.16 -1.48
C VAL A 57 -4.70 0.46 -0.11
N VAL A 58 -5.46 1.52 0.17
CA VAL A 58 -5.53 2.17 1.49
C VAL A 58 -6.33 1.26 2.43
N LEU A 59 -5.69 0.86 3.53
CA LEU A 59 -6.28 0.02 4.57
C LEU A 59 -6.82 0.81 5.76
N ASP A 60 -6.19 1.95 6.06
CA ASP A 60 -6.52 2.79 7.21
C ASP A 60 -6.03 4.22 6.94
N ASP A 61 -6.94 5.07 6.50
CA ASP A 61 -6.73 6.50 6.23
C ASP A 61 -6.64 7.38 7.49
N SER A 62 -7.01 6.82 8.66
CA SER A 62 -6.99 7.54 9.93
C SER A 62 -5.58 7.63 10.54
N ARG A 63 -4.64 6.79 10.08
CA ARG A 63 -3.24 6.78 10.56
C ARG A 63 -2.41 7.86 9.87
N THR A 64 -1.31 8.27 10.51
CA THR A 64 -0.36 9.23 9.95
C THR A 64 1.06 8.64 9.92
N PRO A 65 1.62 8.32 8.73
CA PRO A 65 0.94 8.32 7.42
C PRO A 65 -0.13 7.21 7.32
N PRO A 66 -1.08 7.33 6.36
CA PRO A 66 -2.06 6.27 6.05
C PRO A 66 -1.38 4.94 5.78
N ARG A 67 -2.09 3.83 6.09
CA ARG A 67 -1.56 2.49 5.83
C ARG A 67 -2.08 1.93 4.54
N LEU A 68 -1.16 1.34 3.79
CA LEU A 68 -1.45 0.73 2.51
C LEU A 68 -1.00 -0.73 2.49
N SER A 69 -1.56 -1.48 1.55
CA SER A 69 -1.14 -2.84 1.23
C SER A 69 -0.99 -3.04 -0.26
N ALA A 70 0.08 -3.72 -0.65
CA ALA A 70 0.34 -4.17 -2.02
C ALA A 70 -0.03 -5.66 -2.21
N LEU A 71 -0.73 -6.27 -1.25
CA LEU A 71 -1.18 -7.65 -1.38
C LEU A 71 -2.44 -7.72 -2.25
N THR A 72 -2.44 -8.62 -3.24
CA THR A 72 -3.60 -8.87 -4.10
C THR A 72 -4.87 -9.19 -3.30
N THR A 73 -4.75 -9.99 -2.23
CA THR A 73 -5.89 -10.33 -1.37
C THR A 73 -6.50 -9.11 -0.69
N ASP A 74 -5.69 -8.16 -0.23
CA ASP A 74 -6.22 -6.95 0.40
C ASP A 74 -6.89 -6.03 -0.64
N VAL A 75 -6.32 -5.94 -1.84
CA VAL A 75 -6.91 -5.22 -2.98
C VAL A 75 -8.28 -5.81 -3.34
N ASP A 76 -8.39 -7.14 -3.44
CA ASP A 76 -9.65 -7.81 -3.76
C ASP A 76 -10.71 -7.61 -2.67
N ILE A 77 -10.33 -7.66 -1.39
CA ILE A 77 -11.25 -7.37 -0.27
C ILE A 77 -11.75 -5.92 -0.36
N ALA A 78 -10.86 -4.96 -0.61
CA ALA A 78 -11.21 -3.55 -0.71
C ALA A 78 -12.18 -3.26 -1.86
N ARG A 79 -12.02 -3.92 -3.02
CA ARG A 79 -12.96 -3.84 -4.14
C ARG A 79 -14.37 -4.28 -3.74
N VAL A 80 -14.49 -5.38 -3.00
CA VAL A 80 -15.77 -5.86 -2.47
C VAL A 80 -16.38 -4.87 -1.48
N LEU A 81 -15.58 -4.28 -0.60
CA LEU A 81 -16.04 -3.31 0.38
C LEU A 81 -16.53 -2.01 -0.29
N ARG A 82 -15.80 -1.48 -1.28
CA ARG A 82 -16.26 -0.30 -2.06
C ARG A 82 -17.58 -0.57 -2.78
N ALA A 83 -17.73 -1.73 -3.42
CA ALA A 83 -18.94 -2.08 -4.16
C ALA A 83 -20.20 -2.20 -3.26
N ARG A 84 -20.03 -2.41 -1.95
CA ARG A 84 -21.14 -2.44 -0.97
C ARG A 84 -21.49 -1.06 -0.41
N ALA A 85 -20.57 -0.10 -0.51
CA ALA A 85 -20.74 1.26 0.00
C ALA A 85 -21.36 2.21 -1.04
N SER A 86 -21.43 1.79 -2.31
CA SER A 86 -22.12 2.44 -3.42
C SER A 86 -23.58 2.02 -3.53
#